data_AF-L8GF32-F1
#
_entry.id   AF-L8GF32-F1
#
_cell.length_a   1.000
_cell.length_b   1.000
_cell.length_c   1.000
_cell.angle_alpha   90.00
_cell.angle_beta   90.00
_cell.angle_gamma   90.00
#
_symmetry.space_group_name_H-M   'P 1'
#
loop_
_entity.id
_entity.type
_entity.pdbx_description
1 polymer ?
#
loop_
_entity_poly.entity_id
_entity_poly.type
_entity_poly.pdbx_seq_one_letter_code
_entity_poly.pdbx_strand_id
1 'polypeptide(L)'
;MAEGRTVIDWANAKREEELRQPMRDDARTPDEASAFQQQYTAAKMEDTVWEDLKVRIGVPYLFCHQGNCEHRVIINDIRLATKEDERNKNAYPLQTFQSKIRRKKCTICDIYPASYLTYNDELSPQNPCFFCEKCYAPFHYAYDSRGTLLLNHDVFKYHHE
;
A
#
# COMPACT_ATOMS: atom_id res chain seq x y z
N MET A 1 28.33 -8.26 30.05
CA MET A 1 28.71 -7.62 28.78
C MET A 1 27.48 -7.70 27.89
N ALA A 2 26.70 -6.63 27.89
CA ALA A 2 25.62 -6.43 26.94
C ALA A 2 26.23 -5.77 25.68
N GLU A 3 25.54 -5.98 24.55
CA GLU A 3 25.61 -5.27 23.25
C GLU A 3 25.86 -6.23 22.08
N GLY A 4 25.12 -6.19 20.97
CA GLY A 4 24.13 -5.21 20.53
C GLY A 4 23.05 -5.85 19.67
N ARG A 5 21.79 -5.66 20.06
CA ARG A 5 20.66 -5.76 19.14
C ARG A 5 20.69 -4.48 18.32
N THR A 6 20.78 -4.62 17.01
CA THR A 6 20.77 -3.47 16.11
C THR A 6 19.37 -2.84 16.12
N VAL A 7 19.25 -1.56 15.75
CA VAL A 7 17.95 -0.86 15.65
C VAL A 7 16.97 -1.61 14.72
N ILE A 8 17.50 -2.39 13.77
CA ILE A 8 16.76 -3.25 12.83
C ILE A 8 16.11 -4.44 13.57
N ASP A 9 16.78 -5.02 14.55
CA ASP A 9 16.24 -6.14 15.34
C ASP A 9 15.07 -5.69 16.24
N TRP A 10 15.11 -4.43 16.72
CA TRP A 10 14.01 -3.85 17.47
C TRP A 10 12.82 -3.51 16.57
N ALA A 11 13.08 -3.00 15.35
CA ALA A 11 12.06 -2.71 14.36
C ALA A 11 11.35 -3.99 13.86
N ASN A 12 12.10 -5.08 13.65
CA ASN A 12 11.53 -6.37 13.26
C ASN A 12 10.70 -7.00 14.40
N ALA A 13 11.18 -6.94 15.65
CA ALA A 13 10.44 -7.45 16.80
C ALA A 13 9.16 -6.65 17.09
N LYS A 14 9.21 -5.31 16.95
CA LYS A 14 8.00 -4.47 17.06
C LYS A 14 7.01 -4.72 15.93
N ARG A 15 7.50 -4.96 14.71
CA ARG A 15 6.66 -5.25 13.55
C ARG A 15 5.99 -6.62 13.63
N GLU A 16 6.66 -7.62 14.20
CA GLU A 16 6.02 -8.91 14.54
C GLU A 16 4.96 -8.77 15.65
N GLU A 17 5.16 -7.88 16.62
CA GLU A 17 4.19 -7.54 17.67
C GLU A 17 2.99 -6.73 17.13
N GLU A 18 3.20 -5.87 16.14
CA GLU A 18 2.15 -5.07 15.48
C GLU A 18 1.36 -5.91 14.46
N LEU A 19 2.00 -6.83 13.74
CA LEU A 19 1.35 -7.85 12.89
C LEU A 19 0.54 -8.88 13.71
N ARG A 20 0.82 -9.01 15.01
CA ARG A 20 0.02 -9.77 15.99
C ARG A 20 -1.30 -9.09 16.38
N GLN A 21 -1.61 -7.89 15.90
CA GLN A 21 -2.92 -7.29 16.10
C GLN A 21 -3.85 -7.68 14.94
N PRO A 22 -4.67 -8.74 15.08
CA PRO A 22 -5.74 -8.98 14.12
C PRO A 22 -6.75 -7.84 14.17
N MET A 23 -7.37 -7.57 13.02
CA MET A 23 -8.63 -6.84 12.85
C MET A 23 -9.49 -6.92 14.13
N ARG A 24 -9.43 -5.87 14.97
CA ARG A 24 -10.06 -5.85 16.31
C ARG A 24 -11.57 -5.67 16.28
N ASP A 25 -12.19 -5.59 15.11
CA ASP A 25 -13.54 -5.03 15.00
C ASP A 25 -14.67 -6.08 14.99
N ASP A 26 -14.36 -7.39 14.94
CA ASP A 26 -15.40 -8.46 14.90
C ASP A 26 -15.40 -9.41 16.12
N ALA A 27 -14.49 -9.29 17.08
CA ALA A 27 -14.44 -10.18 18.25
C ALA A 27 -15.34 -9.63 19.39
N ARG A 28 -16.48 -10.29 19.63
CA ARG A 28 -17.51 -9.83 20.58
C ARG A 28 -17.20 -10.18 22.04
N THR A 29 -16.20 -11.03 22.32
CA THR A 29 -15.82 -11.40 23.69
C THR A 29 -14.30 -11.64 23.90
N PRO A 30 -13.77 -11.43 25.13
CA PRO A 30 -12.35 -11.67 25.46
C PRO A 30 -11.89 -13.13 25.36
N ASP A 31 -12.80 -14.09 25.56
CA ASP A 31 -12.49 -15.52 25.52
C ASP A 31 -12.28 -16.04 24.09
N GLU A 32 -12.94 -15.42 23.10
CA GLU A 32 -12.73 -15.72 21.67
C GLU A 32 -11.39 -15.17 21.16
N ALA A 33 -10.91 -14.06 21.72
CA ALA A 33 -9.62 -13.46 21.32
C ALA A 33 -8.42 -14.37 21.64
N SER A 34 -8.50 -15.20 22.68
CA SER A 34 -7.43 -16.13 23.07
C SER A 34 -7.36 -17.37 22.17
N ALA A 35 -8.43 -17.71 21.44
CA ALA A 35 -8.47 -18.87 20.55
C ALA A 35 -7.91 -18.60 19.14
N PHE A 36 -7.63 -17.33 18.81
CA PHE A 36 -7.27 -16.89 17.46
C PHE A 36 -5.77 -16.66 17.19
N GLN A 37 -4.88 -17.14 18.07
CA GLN A 37 -3.46 -17.27 17.72
C GLN A 37 -3.27 -18.45 16.75
N GLN A 38 -3.84 -18.32 15.54
CA GLN A 38 -3.46 -19.18 14.43
C GLN A 38 -1.98 -18.90 14.15
N GLN A 39 -1.13 -19.90 14.43
CA GLN A 39 0.24 -19.94 13.93
C GLN A 39 0.16 -19.78 12.41
N TYR A 40 0.64 -18.65 11.90
CA TYR A 40 0.75 -18.45 10.47
C TYR A 40 2.02 -19.12 9.97
N THR A 41 1.94 -19.69 8.78
CA THR A 41 3.11 -20.19 8.06
C THR A 41 3.51 -19.16 7.03
N ALA A 42 4.79 -18.81 6.98
CA ALA A 42 5.35 -17.93 5.97
C ALA A 42 6.29 -18.70 5.05
N ALA A 43 6.31 -18.34 3.77
CA ALA A 43 7.21 -18.88 2.77
C ALA A 43 7.71 -17.73 1.88
N LYS A 44 8.92 -17.88 1.33
CA LYS A 44 9.54 -16.87 0.46
C LYS A 44 8.92 -16.90 -0.93
N MET A 45 8.59 -15.73 -1.49
CA MET A 45 7.92 -15.66 -2.78
C MET A 45 8.81 -16.15 -3.93
N GLU A 46 10.12 -15.92 -3.85
CA GLU A 46 11.10 -16.36 -4.86
C GLU A 46 11.24 -17.89 -4.94
N ASP A 47 10.86 -18.60 -3.88
CA ASP A 47 11.05 -20.04 -3.73
C ASP A 47 9.73 -20.83 -3.67
N THR A 48 8.57 -20.17 -3.76
CA THR A 48 7.24 -20.79 -3.52
C THR A 48 6.34 -20.63 -4.74
N VAL A 49 5.77 -21.74 -5.22
CA VAL A 49 4.74 -21.73 -6.27
C VAL A 49 3.35 -21.97 -5.69
N TRP A 50 2.30 -21.71 -6.48
CA TRP A 50 0.90 -21.96 -6.07
C TRP A 50 0.63 -23.40 -5.64
N GLU A 51 1.33 -24.38 -6.24
CA GLU A 51 1.18 -25.80 -5.91
C GLU A 51 1.71 -26.15 -4.50
N ASP A 52 2.62 -25.34 -3.94
CA ASP A 52 3.17 -25.53 -2.59
C ASP A 52 2.23 -25.01 -1.50
N LEU A 53 1.26 -24.16 -1.86
CA LEU A 53 0.41 -23.45 -0.92
C LEU A 53 -0.78 -24.30 -0.47
N LYS A 54 -0.92 -24.48 0.84
CA LYS A 54 -2.14 -25.02 1.46
C LYS A 54 -3.15 -23.91 1.68
N VAL A 55 -4.10 -23.80 0.76
CA VAL A 55 -5.08 -22.72 0.74
C VAL A 55 -6.44 -23.12 1.31
N ARG A 56 -7.11 -22.18 1.97
CA ARG A 56 -8.48 -22.26 2.47
C ARG A 56 -9.27 -21.14 1.82
N ILE A 57 -10.45 -21.48 1.30
CA ILE A 57 -11.33 -20.51 0.65
C ILE A 57 -11.91 -19.54 1.69
N GLY A 58 -12.00 -18.26 1.34
CA GLY A 58 -12.61 -17.22 2.16
C GLY A 58 -11.75 -16.73 3.35
N VAL A 59 -10.52 -17.23 3.50
CA VAL A 59 -9.60 -16.81 4.56
C VAL A 59 -8.62 -15.76 4.02
N PRO A 60 -8.29 -14.72 4.80
CA PRO A 60 -7.28 -13.75 4.40
C PRO A 60 -5.85 -14.28 4.53
N TYR A 61 -5.05 -13.95 3.54
CA TYR A 61 -3.61 -14.19 3.46
C TYR A 61 -2.86 -12.86 3.30
N LEU A 62 -1.60 -12.85 3.70
CA LEU A 62 -0.71 -11.70 3.55
C LEU A 62 0.31 -11.98 2.46
N PHE A 63 0.33 -11.11 1.45
CA PHE A 63 1.35 -11.07 0.40
C PHE A 63 2.22 -9.84 0.63
N CYS A 64 3.52 -10.03 0.85
CA CYS A 64 4.45 -8.94 1.15
C CYS A 64 5.47 -8.79 0.02
N HIS A 65 5.39 -7.69 -0.72
CA HIS A 65 6.33 -7.34 -1.78
C HIS A 65 7.47 -6.46 -1.26
N GLN A 66 8.71 -6.83 -1.57
CA GLN A 66 9.95 -6.10 -1.23
C GLN A 66 10.10 -5.76 0.26
N GLY A 67 9.47 -6.54 1.14
CA GLY A 67 9.65 -6.44 2.59
C GLY A 67 8.85 -5.33 3.27
N ASN A 68 8.19 -4.42 2.54
CA ASN A 68 7.42 -3.30 3.12
C ASN A 68 6.04 -3.07 2.48
N CYS A 69 5.76 -3.64 1.31
CA CYS A 69 4.47 -3.46 0.64
C CYS A 69 3.56 -4.65 0.94
N GLU A 70 2.59 -4.45 1.84
CA GLU A 70 1.71 -5.50 2.34
C GLU A 70 0.35 -5.47 1.63
N HIS A 71 -0.04 -6.60 1.05
CA HIS A 71 -1.30 -6.78 0.34
C HIS A 71 -2.09 -7.95 0.93
N ARG A 72 -3.36 -7.69 1.25
CA ARG A 72 -4.28 -8.74 1.68
C ARG A 72 -4.83 -9.48 0.46
N VAL A 73 -4.66 -10.80 0.44
CA VAL A 73 -5.15 -11.68 -0.62
C VAL A 73 -6.19 -12.63 -0.05
N ILE A 74 -7.30 -12.83 -0.76
CA ILE A 74 -8.30 -13.85 -0.40
C ILE A 74 -8.56 -14.69 -1.63
N ILE A 75 -8.51 -16.01 -1.45
CA ILE A 75 -8.97 -16.95 -2.47
C ILE A 75 -10.47 -17.14 -2.24
N ASN A 76 -11.27 -16.53 -3.10
CA ASN A 76 -12.73 -16.54 -2.97
C ASN A 76 -13.37 -17.81 -3.54
N ASP A 77 -12.77 -18.39 -4.58
CA ASP A 77 -13.33 -19.54 -5.27
C ASP A 77 -12.21 -20.35 -5.95
N ILE A 78 -12.44 -21.66 -6.12
CA ILE A 78 -11.57 -22.59 -6.82
C ILE A 78 -12.47 -23.46 -7.71
N ARG A 79 -12.17 -23.49 -9.01
CA ARG A 79 -12.89 -24.33 -9.97
C ARG A 79 -11.94 -25.20 -10.79
N LEU A 80 -12.47 -26.28 -11.32
CA LEU A 80 -11.76 -27.10 -12.30
C LEU A 80 -11.54 -26.31 -13.60
N ALA A 81 -10.39 -26.57 -14.24
CA ALA A 81 -10.08 -26.01 -15.54
C ALA A 81 -11.04 -26.55 -16.61
N THR A 82 -11.50 -25.65 -17.45
CA THR A 82 -12.44 -25.86 -18.55
C THR A 82 -11.74 -25.71 -19.89
N LYS A 83 -12.43 -25.97 -21.01
CA LYS A 83 -11.80 -25.91 -22.34
C LYS A 83 -11.52 -24.48 -22.78
N GLU A 84 -12.25 -23.54 -22.19
CA GLU A 84 -12.23 -22.09 -22.44
C GLU A 84 -11.07 -21.39 -21.71
N ASP A 85 -10.44 -22.07 -20.75
CA ASP A 85 -9.31 -21.52 -20.00
C ASP A 85 -8.01 -21.56 -20.81
N GLU A 86 -7.13 -20.60 -20.52
CA GLU A 86 -5.77 -20.59 -21.07
C GLU A 86 -5.03 -21.87 -20.64
N ARG A 87 -4.49 -22.60 -21.62
CA ARG A 87 -3.79 -23.88 -21.40
C ARG A 87 -2.29 -23.69 -21.24
N ASN A 88 -1.76 -22.57 -21.73
CA ASN A 88 -0.36 -22.24 -21.54
C ASN A 88 -0.13 -21.79 -20.09
N LYS A 89 0.52 -22.64 -19.29
CA LYS A 89 0.86 -22.33 -17.89
C LYS A 89 1.68 -21.04 -17.74
N ASN A 90 2.52 -20.72 -18.72
CA ASN A 90 3.37 -19.53 -18.70
C ASN A 90 2.61 -18.22 -18.97
N ALA A 91 1.33 -18.29 -19.37
CA ALA A 91 0.49 -17.11 -19.52
C ALA A 91 -0.14 -16.66 -18.18
N TYR A 92 -0.07 -17.49 -17.14
CA TYR A 92 -0.53 -17.12 -15.80
C TYR A 92 0.56 -16.36 -15.03
N PRO A 93 0.18 -15.45 -14.11
CA PRO A 93 -1.18 -15.09 -13.72
C PRO A 93 -1.91 -14.23 -14.77
N LEU A 94 -3.19 -14.51 -14.99
CA LEU A 94 -4.05 -13.75 -15.90
C LEU A 94 -4.71 -12.58 -15.16
N GLN A 95 -4.61 -11.38 -15.73
CA GLN A 95 -5.33 -10.22 -15.22
C GLN A 95 -6.80 -10.27 -15.67
N THR A 96 -7.68 -10.76 -14.79
CA THR A 96 -9.13 -10.83 -15.04
C THR A 96 -9.86 -9.52 -14.75
N PHE A 97 -9.28 -8.70 -13.88
CA PHE A 97 -9.82 -7.40 -13.49
C PHE A 97 -8.70 -6.43 -13.15
N GLN A 98 -8.86 -5.18 -13.58
CA GLN A 98 -8.07 -4.06 -13.09
C GLN A 98 -9.03 -2.93 -12.79
N SER A 99 -8.98 -2.44 -11.56
CA SER A 99 -9.80 -1.29 -11.18
C SER A 99 -9.40 -0.08 -12.03
N LYS A 100 -10.38 0.78 -12.35
CA LYS A 100 -10.07 2.03 -13.06
C LYS A 100 -9.15 2.86 -12.18
N ILE A 101 -7.94 3.15 -12.67
CA ILE A 101 -6.99 4.04 -12.00
C ILE A 101 -7.65 5.40 -11.84
N ARG A 102 -7.96 5.78 -10.60
CA ARG A 102 -8.54 7.08 -10.28
C ARG A 102 -7.40 8.06 -10.00
N ARG A 103 -7.02 8.83 -11.01
CA ARG A 103 -6.02 9.88 -10.84
C ARG A 103 -6.52 10.91 -9.84
N LYS A 104 -5.72 11.21 -8.82
CA LYS A 104 -5.98 12.32 -7.90
C LYS A 104 -6.00 13.64 -8.67
N LYS A 105 -7.04 14.43 -8.50
CA LYS A 105 -7.11 15.78 -9.06
C LYS A 105 -6.37 16.77 -8.16
N CYS A 106 -5.95 17.88 -8.74
CA CYS A 106 -5.45 19.04 -8.01
C CYS A 106 -6.48 19.52 -6.99
N THR A 107 -6.08 19.65 -5.73
CA THR A 107 -6.94 20.13 -4.64
C THR A 107 -7.39 21.58 -4.87
N ILE A 108 -6.60 22.39 -5.58
CA ILE A 108 -6.90 23.82 -5.80
C ILE A 108 -7.96 24.03 -6.88
N CYS A 109 -7.83 23.36 -8.04
CA CYS A 109 -8.75 23.59 -9.17
C CYS A 109 -9.79 22.50 -9.37
N ASP A 110 -9.60 21.31 -8.80
CA ASP A 110 -10.43 20.09 -9.01
C ASP A 110 -10.73 19.74 -10.48
N ILE A 111 -9.90 20.24 -11.40
CA ILE A 111 -10.05 20.05 -12.85
C ILE A 111 -8.95 19.12 -13.37
N TYR A 112 -7.69 19.52 -13.18
CA TYR A 112 -6.55 18.81 -13.75
C TYR A 112 -6.00 17.74 -12.81
N PRO A 113 -5.41 16.65 -13.34
CA PRO A 113 -4.73 15.66 -12.51
C PRO A 113 -3.55 16.30 -11.76
N ALA A 114 -3.29 15.81 -10.56
CA ALA A 114 -2.16 16.24 -9.77
C ALA A 114 -0.84 15.72 -10.37
N SER A 115 0.17 16.59 -10.40
CA SER A 115 1.55 16.27 -10.79
C SER A 115 2.52 16.47 -9.63
N TYR A 116 2.11 17.21 -8.59
CA TYR A 116 2.91 17.52 -7.41
C TYR A 116 2.16 17.18 -6.13
N LEU A 117 2.93 16.74 -5.13
CA LEU A 117 2.50 16.50 -3.77
C LEU A 117 3.35 17.38 -2.85
N THR A 118 2.72 18.23 -2.04
CA THR A 118 3.42 19.05 -1.04
C THR A 118 3.16 18.54 0.36
N TYR A 119 4.17 18.64 1.21
CA TYR A 119 4.08 18.47 2.66
C TYR A 119 4.54 19.73 3.37
N ASN A 120 4.01 19.95 4.56
CA ASN A 120 4.37 21.08 5.43
C ASN A 120 4.17 22.44 4.75
N ASP A 121 3.17 22.50 3.87
CA ASP A 121 2.83 23.67 3.09
C ASP A 121 1.77 24.49 3.82
N GLU A 122 2.23 25.54 4.50
CA GLU A 122 1.39 26.43 5.30
C GLU A 122 0.37 27.22 4.48
N LEU A 123 0.62 27.40 3.17
CA LEU A 123 -0.32 28.10 2.29
C LEU A 123 -1.47 27.16 1.89
N SER A 124 -1.21 25.87 1.81
CA SER A 124 -2.19 24.89 1.35
C SER A 124 -3.35 24.66 2.32
N PRO A 125 -4.55 24.29 1.81
CA PRO A 125 -5.70 24.00 2.66
C PRO A 125 -5.61 22.68 3.43
N GLN A 126 -4.64 21.81 3.12
CA GLN A 126 -4.49 20.48 3.73
C GLN A 126 -3.05 19.97 3.61
N ASN A 127 -2.58 19.15 4.56
CA ASN A 127 -1.26 18.54 4.52
C ASN A 127 -1.40 17.00 4.57
N PRO A 128 -1.03 16.24 3.52
CA PRO A 128 -0.44 16.70 2.26
C PRO A 128 -1.44 17.32 1.26
N CYS A 129 -0.94 18.16 0.36
CA CYS A 129 -1.74 18.81 -0.69
C CYS A 129 -1.31 18.37 -2.10
N PHE A 130 -2.28 18.24 -3.01
CA PHE A 130 -2.05 17.81 -4.39
C PHE A 130 -2.23 18.99 -5.36
N PHE A 131 -1.24 19.24 -6.21
CA PHE A 131 -1.28 20.31 -7.20
C PHE A 131 -1.08 19.77 -8.61
N CYS A 132 -1.81 20.34 -9.58
CA CYS A 132 -1.47 20.20 -11.00
C CYS A 132 -0.35 21.19 -11.38
N GLU A 133 0.28 20.96 -12.52
CA GLU A 133 1.32 21.83 -13.07
C GLU A 133 0.90 23.30 -13.20
N LYS A 134 -0.37 23.55 -13.53
CA LYS A 134 -0.86 24.92 -13.73
C LYS A 134 -1.10 25.67 -12.43
N CYS A 135 -1.45 24.98 -11.35
CA CYS A 135 -1.76 25.61 -10.07
C CYS A 135 -0.54 25.72 -9.17
N TYR A 136 0.44 24.81 -9.28
CA TYR A 136 1.57 24.78 -8.36
C TYR A 136 2.37 26.09 -8.37
N ALA A 137 2.86 26.54 -9.53
CA ALA A 137 3.73 27.71 -9.58
C ALA A 137 3.04 29.02 -9.17
N PRO A 138 1.82 29.34 -9.68
CA PRO A 138 1.13 30.57 -9.27
C PRO A 138 0.73 30.61 -7.80
N PHE A 139 0.63 29.45 -7.13
CA PHE A 139 0.26 29.36 -5.72
C PHE A 139 1.46 29.56 -4.78
N HIS A 140 2.65 29.10 -5.17
CA HIS A 140 3.82 29.07 -4.29
C HIS A 140 4.86 30.17 -4.57
N TYR A 141 4.86 30.76 -5.76
CA TYR A 141 5.83 31.79 -6.13
C TYR A 141 5.18 33.17 -6.21
N ALA A 142 5.91 34.17 -5.71
CA ALA A 142 5.54 35.56 -5.87
C ALA A 142 5.52 35.95 -7.36
N TYR A 143 4.57 36.81 -7.72
CA TYR A 143 4.52 37.40 -9.06
C TYR A 143 5.51 38.57 -9.15
N ASP A 144 6.79 38.27 -8.98
CA ASP A 144 7.91 39.19 -9.16
C ASP A 144 8.84 38.71 -10.28
N SER A 145 9.80 39.53 -10.69
CA SER A 145 10.77 39.18 -11.74
C SER A 145 11.76 38.09 -11.33
N ARG A 146 11.77 37.68 -10.05
CA ARG A 146 12.71 36.72 -9.48
C ARG A 146 12.10 35.34 -9.26
N GLY A 147 10.76 35.22 -9.30
CA GLY A 147 10.06 34.00 -8.95
C GLY A 147 10.36 33.58 -7.50
N THR A 148 10.28 34.52 -6.56
CA THR A 148 10.61 34.23 -5.16
C THR A 148 9.61 33.25 -4.55
N LEU A 149 10.09 32.16 -3.93
CA LEU A 149 9.23 31.23 -3.21
C LEU A 149 8.62 31.93 -1.99
N LEU A 150 7.29 31.87 -1.83
CA LEU A 150 6.57 32.58 -0.77
C LEU A 150 6.86 31.96 0.60
N LEU A 151 6.71 30.65 0.72
CA LEU A 151 7.01 29.88 1.93
C LEU A 151 7.66 28.54 1.57
N ASN A 152 8.60 28.12 2.41
CA ASN A 152 9.26 26.83 2.27
C ASN A 152 8.28 25.70 2.52
N HIS A 153 8.37 24.64 1.72
CA HIS A 153 7.60 23.42 1.85
C HIS A 153 8.34 22.29 1.12
N ASP A 154 8.00 21.05 1.46
CA ASP A 154 8.56 19.89 0.79
C ASP A 154 7.70 19.59 -0.45
N VAL A 155 8.32 19.41 -1.61
CA VAL A 155 7.61 19.10 -2.86
C VAL A 155 8.17 17.85 -3.51
N PHE A 156 7.26 16.95 -3.89
CA PHE A 156 7.57 15.71 -4.60
C PHE A 156 6.76 15.62 -5.89
N LYS A 157 7.35 15.00 -6.92
CA LYS A 157 6.57 14.60 -8.09
C LYS A 157 5.58 13.52 -7.66
N TYR A 158 4.33 13.73 -8.01
CA TYR A 158 3.29 12.76 -7.77
C TYR A 158 3.13 11.84 -8.98
N HIS A 159 3.46 10.57 -8.78
CA HIS A 159 3.24 9.50 -9.74
C HIS A 159 2.00 8.72 -9.30
N HIS A 160 0.99 8.66 -10.15
CA HIS A 160 -0.18 7.81 -9.92
C HIS A 160 0.20 6.40 -10.38
N GLU A 161 0.34 5.47 -9.44
CA GLU A 161 0.39 4.03 -9.73
C GLU A 161 -1.03 3.46 -9.88
#